data_AF-K1RXA7-F1
#
_entry.id   AF-K1RXA7-F1
#
_cell.length_a   1.000
_cell.length_b   1.000
_cell.length_c   1.000
_cell.angle_alpha   90.00
_cell.angle_beta   90.00
_cell.angle_gamma   90.00
#
_symmetry.space_group_name_H-M   'P 1'
#
loop_
_entity.id
_entity.type
_entity.pdbx_description
1 polymer ?
#
loop_
_entity_poly.entity_id
_entity_poly.type
_entity_poly.pdbx_seq_one_letter_code
_entity_poly.pdbx_strand_id
1 'polypeptide(L)'
;MAAIVAFGYGEKTAKKLRLNILSMSQIDVRAEQQYYAPKKGVHDLVHMGSWSNKSGLDEMMDFYDDMLWQSFYAASLSPSYLNRQPYGFLVQDHSIYLVQQEDAYTDNLDAALDLGIVMLHFSAVASQWAGQVRWELSPAAPDGLPEGLRSAAVYHM
;
A
#
# COMPACT_ATOMS: atom_id res chain seq x y z
N MET A 1 -15.74 -19.53 4.93
CA MET A 1 -15.46 -19.01 3.56
C MET A 1 -13.95 -18.88 3.43
N ALA A 2 -13.37 -19.17 2.26
CA ALA A 2 -11.92 -19.35 2.11
C ALA A 2 -11.41 -18.58 0.89
N ALA A 3 -10.37 -17.78 1.05
CA ALA A 3 -9.54 -17.33 -0.06
C ALA A 3 -8.57 -18.47 -0.43
N ILE A 4 -8.31 -18.67 -1.72
CA ILE A 4 -7.38 -19.69 -2.21
C ILE A 4 -6.16 -18.99 -2.77
N VAL A 5 -5.00 -19.34 -2.23
CA VAL A 5 -3.71 -18.92 -2.79
C VAL A 5 -3.17 -20.04 -3.66
N ALA A 6 -3.17 -19.84 -4.98
CA ALA A 6 -2.55 -20.77 -5.92
C ALA A 6 -1.09 -20.39 -6.14
N PHE A 7 -0.19 -21.38 -6.08
CA PHE A 7 1.24 -21.21 -6.33
C PHE A 7 1.73 -22.26 -7.33
N GLY A 8 2.72 -21.90 -8.14
CA GLY A 8 3.28 -22.76 -9.19
C GLY A 8 4.38 -22.02 -9.98
N TYR A 9 4.99 -22.71 -10.96
CA TYR A 9 5.97 -22.08 -11.83
C TYR A 9 5.29 -21.11 -12.80
N GLY A 10 5.78 -19.86 -12.83
CA GLY A 10 5.28 -18.87 -13.79
C GLY A 10 5.66 -19.26 -15.22
N GLU A 11 4.68 -19.33 -16.12
CA GLU A 11 4.98 -19.40 -17.55
C GLU A 11 5.70 -18.13 -17.99
N LYS A 12 6.79 -18.29 -18.75
CA LYS A 12 7.53 -17.16 -19.32
C LYS A 12 6.63 -16.41 -20.29
N THR A 13 6.10 -15.28 -19.87
CA THR A 13 5.32 -14.39 -20.72
C THR A 13 6.25 -13.76 -21.76
N ALA A 14 5.99 -14.00 -23.05
CA ALA A 14 6.73 -13.35 -24.12
C ALA A 14 6.53 -11.82 -24.05
N LYS A 15 7.61 -11.05 -24.22
CA LYS A 15 7.55 -9.58 -24.32
C LYS A 15 6.55 -9.20 -25.43
N LYS A 16 5.39 -8.65 -25.07
CA LYS A 16 4.45 -8.11 -26.06
C LYS A 16 4.81 -6.64 -26.28
N LEU A 17 5.24 -6.32 -27.49
CA LEU A 17 5.31 -4.92 -27.92
C LEU A 17 3.89 -4.35 -27.93
N ARG A 18 3.66 -3.24 -27.24
CA ARG A 18 2.44 -2.45 -27.38
C ARG A 18 2.75 -1.21 -28.19
N LEU A 19 1.92 -0.98 -29.21
CA LEU A 19 1.93 0.20 -30.06
C LEU A 19 0.75 1.07 -29.63
N ASN A 20 1.02 2.20 -28.99
CA ASN A 20 0.01 3.21 -28.70
C ASN A 20 0.02 4.24 -29.82
N ILE A 21 -0.98 4.21 -30.69
CA ILE A 21 -1.15 5.20 -31.76
C ILE A 21 -2.03 6.31 -31.20
N LEU A 22 -1.41 7.44 -30.83
CA LEU A 22 -2.13 8.64 -30.40
C LEU A 22 -2.63 9.43 -31.62
N SER A 23 -1.87 9.41 -32.73
CA SER A 23 -2.28 9.92 -34.04
C SER A 23 -1.40 9.32 -35.15
N MET A 24 -1.74 9.56 -36.43
CA MET A 24 -0.96 9.11 -37.60
C MET A 24 0.51 9.56 -37.59
N SER A 25 0.86 10.62 -36.85
CA SER A 25 2.23 11.13 -36.71
C SER A 25 2.84 10.90 -35.33
N GLN A 26 2.11 10.27 -34.40
CA GLN A 26 2.55 10.09 -33.02
C GLN A 26 2.22 8.67 -32.55
N ILE A 27 3.20 7.78 -32.73
CA ILE A 27 3.16 6.38 -32.33
C ILE A 27 4.17 6.21 -31.19
N ASP A 28 3.69 5.87 -30.01
CA ASP A 28 4.54 5.50 -28.87
C ASP A 28 4.70 3.97 -28.85
N VAL A 29 5.93 3.49 -28.97
CA VAL A 29 6.26 2.07 -28.98
C VAL A 29 6.89 1.70 -27.65
N ARG A 30 6.13 1.04 -26.78
CA ARG A 30 6.63 0.58 -25.48
C ARG A 30 6.80 -0.93 -25.50
N ALA A 31 8.03 -1.36 -25.20
CA ALA A 31 8.31 -2.74 -24.84
C ALA A 31 7.94 -2.93 -23.35
N GLU A 32 6.70 -3.32 -23.06
CA GLU A 32 6.30 -3.66 -21.69
C GLU A 32 6.92 -5.02 -21.29
N GLN A 33 7.88 -4.99 -20.37
CA GLN A 33 8.27 -6.18 -19.61
C GLN A 33 7.19 -6.45 -18.56
N GLN A 34 6.31 -7.40 -18.87
CA GLN A 34 5.24 -7.88 -17.99
C GLN A 34 4.19 -6.80 -17.64
N TYR A 35 2.91 -7.16 -17.70
CA TYR A 35 1.84 -6.27 -17.26
C TYR A 35 1.89 -6.20 -15.73
N TYR A 36 2.64 -5.24 -15.19
CA TYR A 36 2.56 -4.89 -13.78
C TYR A 36 1.31 -4.04 -13.59
N ALA A 37 0.37 -4.53 -12.77
CA ALA A 37 -0.77 -3.72 -12.36
C ALA A 37 -0.26 -2.51 -11.58
N PRO A 38 -0.70 -1.28 -11.91
CA PRO A 38 -0.17 -0.07 -11.26
C PRO A 38 -0.43 -0.12 -9.76
N LYS A 39 0.63 0.11 -8.97
CA LYS A 39 0.56 0.17 -7.50
C LYS A 39 0.60 1.63 -7.04
N LYS A 40 -0.06 1.96 -5.92
CA LYS A 40 0.13 3.26 -5.27
C LYS A 40 1.60 3.36 -4.85
N GLY A 41 2.24 4.50 -5.10
CA GLY A 41 3.57 4.76 -4.60
C GLY A 41 3.55 5.00 -3.08
N VAL A 42 4.72 4.92 -2.43
CA VAL A 42 4.85 5.24 -0.99
C VAL A 42 4.35 6.66 -0.70
N HIS A 43 4.69 7.62 -1.55
CA HIS A 43 4.22 9.00 -1.42
C HIS A 43 2.70 9.14 -1.48
N ASP A 44 2.01 8.32 -2.28
CA ASP A 44 0.54 8.34 -2.34
C ASP A 44 -0.08 7.63 -1.14
N LEU A 45 0.57 6.56 -0.67
CA LEU A 45 0.07 5.69 0.38
C LEU A 45 0.23 6.27 1.80
N VAL A 46 1.28 7.05 2.06
CA VAL A 46 1.67 7.51 3.41
C VAL A 46 1.36 8.99 3.61
N HIS A 47 0.82 9.35 4.77
CA HIS A 47 0.44 10.70 5.19
C HIS A 47 1.09 11.06 6.52
N MET A 48 1.38 12.35 6.74
CA MET A 48 2.13 12.85 7.90
C MET A 48 1.30 13.80 8.75
N GLY A 49 1.11 13.47 10.03
CA GLY A 49 0.42 14.29 11.03
C GLY A 49 -1.10 14.38 10.84
N SER A 50 -1.56 14.69 9.62
CA SER A 50 -2.97 14.68 9.24
C SER A 50 -3.15 13.97 7.89
N TRP A 51 -4.36 13.47 7.65
CA TRP A 51 -4.69 12.87 6.36
C TRP A 51 -4.51 13.89 5.22
N SER A 52 -4.14 13.42 4.03
CA SER A 52 -3.79 14.23 2.85
C SER A 52 -2.56 15.14 3.00
N ASN A 53 -1.95 15.26 4.18
CA ASN A 53 -0.70 16.01 4.34
C ASN A 53 0.50 15.14 3.94
N LYS A 54 1.35 15.68 3.07
CA LYS A 54 2.59 15.05 2.59
C LYS A 54 3.84 15.83 3.03
N SER A 55 3.67 16.97 3.70
CA SER A 55 4.77 17.77 4.21
C SER A 55 5.53 17.00 5.30
N GLY A 56 6.86 17.00 5.23
CA GLY A 56 7.72 16.26 6.15
C GLY A 56 7.85 14.76 5.84
N LEU A 57 7.23 14.25 4.77
CA LEU A 57 7.41 12.86 4.36
C LEU A 57 8.85 12.62 3.89
N ASP A 58 9.39 13.50 3.03
CA ASP A 58 10.77 13.39 2.53
C ASP A 58 11.79 13.48 3.68
N GLU A 59 11.59 14.41 4.63
CA GLU A 59 12.44 14.57 5.81
C GLU A 59 12.40 13.34 6.74
N MET A 60 11.23 12.71 6.86
CA MET A 60 11.07 11.47 7.64
C MET A 60 11.71 10.26 6.93
N MET A 61 11.63 10.22 5.59
CA MET A 61 12.31 9.20 4.77
C MET A 61 13.83 9.33 4.88
N ASP A 62 14.36 10.55 4.99
CA ASP A 62 15.77 10.79 5.23
C ASP A 62 16.21 10.45 6.67
N PHE A 63 15.31 10.52 7.66
CA PHE A 63 15.63 10.31 9.08
C PHE A 63 15.62 8.84 9.54
N TYR A 64 14.70 8.00 9.01
CA TYR A 64 14.56 6.60 9.46
C TYR A 64 15.41 5.59 8.67
N ASP A 65 16.29 6.07 7.79
CA ASP A 65 17.06 5.27 6.82
C ASP A 65 16.14 4.36 5.98
N ASP A 66 16.72 3.68 5.00
CA ASP A 66 16.03 2.86 4.00
C ASP A 66 14.96 1.88 4.56
N MET A 67 14.98 1.49 5.83
CA MET A 67 14.20 0.38 6.37
C MET A 67 12.73 0.70 6.67
N LEU A 68 12.40 1.88 7.23
CA LEU A 68 10.99 2.28 7.39
C LEU A 68 10.35 2.54 6.02
N TRP A 69 11.12 3.19 5.13
CA TRP A 69 10.73 3.38 3.74
C TRP A 69 10.48 2.04 3.03
N GLN A 70 11.40 1.08 3.16
CA GLN A 70 11.26 -0.27 2.61
C GLN A 70 10.02 -0.99 3.16
N SER A 71 9.66 -0.72 4.43
CA SER A 71 8.45 -1.29 5.04
C SER A 71 7.18 -0.76 4.37
N PHE A 72 7.10 0.56 4.15
CA PHE A 72 6.00 1.15 3.38
C PHE A 72 6.01 0.75 1.91
N TYR A 73 7.19 0.60 1.32
CA TYR A 73 7.33 0.15 -0.06
C TYR A 73 6.85 -1.31 -0.22
N ALA A 74 7.22 -2.20 0.69
CA ALA A 74 6.69 -3.57 0.71
C ALA A 74 5.17 -3.59 0.90
N ALA A 75 4.64 -2.73 1.77
CA ALA A 75 3.21 -2.54 1.94
C ALA A 75 2.54 -2.04 0.66
N SER A 76 3.16 -1.13 -0.10
CA SER A 76 2.59 -0.61 -1.35
C SER A 76 2.54 -1.67 -2.47
N LEU A 77 3.43 -2.66 -2.42
CA LEU A 77 3.45 -3.79 -3.35
C LEU A 77 2.45 -4.90 -2.98
N SER A 78 1.82 -4.83 -1.81
CA SER A 78 0.87 -5.85 -1.35
C SER A 78 -0.26 -6.10 -2.36
N PRO A 79 -0.67 -7.38 -2.57
CA PRO A 79 -1.87 -7.67 -3.32
C PRO A 79 -3.10 -7.18 -2.56
N SER A 80 -4.11 -6.75 -3.32
CA SER A 80 -5.41 -6.35 -2.79
C SER A 80 -6.50 -6.74 -3.79
N TYR A 81 -7.74 -6.79 -3.33
CA TYR A 81 -8.90 -7.10 -4.15
C TYR A 81 -8.93 -6.20 -5.39
N LEU A 82 -8.87 -6.84 -6.57
CA LEU A 82 -8.77 -6.18 -7.88
C LEU A 82 -7.71 -5.05 -7.97
N ASN A 83 -6.66 -5.15 -7.15
CA ASN A 83 -5.59 -4.17 -7.04
C ASN A 83 -6.06 -2.74 -6.67
N ARG A 84 -7.21 -2.60 -5.99
CA ARG A 84 -7.84 -1.30 -5.70
C ARG A 84 -7.10 -0.51 -4.61
N GLN A 85 -6.46 -1.21 -3.68
CA GLN A 85 -5.71 -0.64 -2.55
C GLN A 85 -6.49 0.47 -1.81
N PRO A 86 -7.72 0.22 -1.31
CA PRO A 86 -8.55 1.22 -0.64
C PRO A 86 -8.08 1.47 0.82
N TYR A 87 -6.79 1.70 1.00
CA TYR A 87 -6.15 1.94 2.28
C TYR A 87 -4.97 2.91 2.13
N GLY A 88 -4.48 3.41 3.26
CA GLY A 88 -3.26 4.21 3.36
C GLY A 88 -2.74 4.23 4.80
N PHE A 89 -1.58 4.84 5.00
CA PHE A 89 -0.96 4.99 6.31
C PHE A 89 -0.96 6.45 6.75
N LEU A 90 -1.21 6.68 8.03
CA LEU A 90 -1.04 7.97 8.68
C LEU A 90 0.00 7.81 9.79
N VAL A 91 1.08 8.59 9.71
CA VAL A 91 2.12 8.62 10.74
C VAL A 91 1.92 9.85 11.60
N GLN A 92 1.68 9.64 12.89
CA GLN A 92 1.38 10.68 13.87
C GLN A 92 1.82 10.22 15.26
N ASP A 93 2.45 11.11 16.03
CA ASP A 93 2.82 10.90 17.45
C ASP A 93 3.47 9.53 17.71
N HIS A 94 4.55 9.24 16.97
CA HIS A 94 5.29 7.97 17.02
C HIS A 94 4.44 6.71 16.76
N SER A 95 3.29 6.87 16.12
CA SER A 95 2.37 5.80 15.78
C SER A 95 2.12 5.78 14.27
N ILE A 96 1.95 4.58 13.73
CA ILE A 96 1.60 4.32 12.34
C ILE A 96 0.20 3.74 12.32
N TYR A 97 -0.76 4.53 11.86
CA TYR A 97 -2.14 4.11 11.68
C TYR A 97 -2.34 3.57 10.27
N LEU A 98 -2.89 2.36 10.15
CA LEU A 98 -3.45 1.84 8.92
C LEU A 98 -4.90 2.32 8.81
N VAL A 99 -5.18 3.10 7.78
CA VAL A 99 -6.48 3.71 7.53
C VAL A 99 -7.16 3.00 6.37
N GLN A 100 -8.38 2.54 6.59
CA GLN A 100 -9.28 2.01 5.57
C GLN A 100 -10.11 3.15 4.97
N GLN A 101 -10.21 3.13 3.64
CA GLN A 101 -11.12 3.99 2.87
C GLN A 101 -12.30 3.16 2.40
N GLU A 102 -13.50 3.73 2.41
CA GLU A 102 -14.65 3.06 1.79
C GLU A 102 -14.45 2.94 0.27
N ASP A 103 -14.79 1.77 -0.26
CA ASP A 103 -14.74 1.49 -1.68
C ASP A 103 -15.98 0.73 -2.10
N ALA A 104 -16.71 1.26 -3.09
CA ALA A 104 -18.00 0.72 -3.52
C ALA A 104 -17.91 -0.70 -4.13
N TYR A 105 -16.71 -1.17 -4.46
CA TYR A 105 -16.49 -2.45 -5.14
C TYR A 105 -15.73 -3.45 -4.27
N THR A 106 -15.30 -3.06 -3.07
CA THR A 106 -14.65 -3.94 -2.11
C THR A 106 -15.60 -4.14 -0.94
N ASP A 107 -16.05 -5.38 -0.74
CA ASP A 107 -16.90 -5.69 0.41
C ASP A 107 -16.09 -5.69 1.72
N ASN A 108 -16.77 -5.79 2.85
CA ASN A 108 -16.10 -5.76 4.16
C ASN A 108 -15.13 -6.92 4.38
N LEU A 109 -15.36 -8.07 3.75
CA LEU A 109 -14.50 -9.25 3.91
C LEU A 109 -13.21 -9.07 3.11
N ASP A 110 -13.34 -8.66 1.85
CA ASP A 110 -12.21 -8.37 0.97
C ASP A 110 -11.38 -7.21 1.52
N ALA A 111 -12.02 -6.17 2.07
CA ALA A 111 -11.33 -5.08 2.75
C ALA A 111 -10.54 -5.58 3.97
N ALA A 112 -11.11 -6.45 4.79
CA ALA A 112 -10.40 -7.01 5.95
C ALA A 112 -9.21 -7.90 5.54
N LEU A 113 -9.35 -8.66 4.45
CA LEU A 113 -8.26 -9.45 3.88
C LEU A 113 -7.14 -8.55 3.35
N ASP A 114 -7.49 -7.51 2.59
CA ASP A 114 -6.55 -6.52 2.07
C ASP A 114 -5.75 -5.85 3.20
N LEU A 115 -6.44 -5.45 4.28
CA LEU A 115 -5.83 -4.86 5.47
C LEU A 115 -4.86 -5.85 6.16
N GLY A 116 -5.24 -7.11 6.29
CA GLY A 116 -4.37 -8.15 6.84
C GLY A 116 -3.13 -8.41 5.98
N ILE A 117 -3.29 -8.43 4.66
CA ILE A 117 -2.19 -8.63 3.71
C ILE A 117 -1.20 -7.44 3.78
N VAL A 118 -1.69 -6.20 3.79
CA VAL A 118 -0.82 -5.02 3.86
C VAL A 118 -0.10 -4.93 5.21
N MET A 119 -0.78 -5.26 6.32
CA MET A 119 -0.16 -5.38 7.63
C MET A 119 0.98 -6.40 7.62
N LEU A 120 0.76 -7.58 7.02
CA LEU A 120 1.78 -8.62 6.92
C LEU A 120 3.00 -8.15 6.11
N HIS A 121 2.78 -7.49 4.97
CA HIS A 121 3.88 -6.97 4.13
C HIS A 121 4.71 -5.92 4.85
N PHE A 122 4.04 -4.98 5.52
CA PHE A 122 4.71 -3.98 6.34
C PHE A 122 5.51 -4.67 7.45
N SER A 123 4.86 -5.51 8.26
CA SER A 123 5.47 -6.17 9.41
C SER A 123 6.65 -7.07 9.04
N ALA A 124 6.61 -7.76 7.90
CA ALA A 124 7.69 -8.66 7.48
C ALA A 124 9.02 -7.93 7.22
N VAL A 125 8.95 -6.69 6.73
CA VAL A 125 10.14 -5.86 6.54
C VAL A 125 10.45 -5.09 7.81
N ALA A 126 9.44 -4.50 8.45
CA ALA A 126 9.63 -3.70 9.66
C ALA A 126 10.22 -4.53 10.81
N SER A 127 9.90 -5.81 10.91
CA SER A 127 10.44 -6.69 11.95
C SER A 127 11.96 -6.87 11.91
N GLN A 128 12.59 -6.59 10.76
CA GLN A 128 14.04 -6.73 10.62
C GLN A 128 14.80 -5.66 11.43
N TRP A 129 14.17 -4.53 11.73
CA TRP A 129 14.78 -3.43 12.49
C TRP A 129 14.03 -3.14 13.79
N ALA A 130 12.70 -3.21 13.80
CA ALA A 130 11.88 -2.94 14.99
C ALA A 130 11.68 -4.18 15.88
N GLY A 131 12.17 -5.35 15.47
CA GLY A 131 11.90 -6.60 16.17
C GLY A 131 10.45 -7.05 16.00
N GLN A 132 9.70 -7.21 17.10
CA GLN A 132 8.32 -7.70 17.00
C GLN A 132 7.33 -6.56 16.75
N VAL A 133 6.83 -6.44 15.51
CA VAL A 133 5.73 -5.52 15.17
C VAL A 133 4.40 -6.08 15.70
N ARG A 134 3.70 -5.31 16.52
CA ARG A 134 2.38 -5.66 17.07
C ARG A 134 1.35 -4.62 16.66
N TRP A 135 0.35 -5.06 15.92
CA TRP A 135 -0.78 -4.23 15.52
C TRP A 135 -1.88 -4.31 16.58
N GLU A 136 -2.35 -3.16 17.05
CA GLU A 136 -3.62 -3.03 17.73
C GLU A 136 -4.72 -2.82 16.69
N LEU A 137 -5.78 -3.63 16.74
CA LEU A 137 -6.87 -3.61 15.76
C LEU A 137 -8.03 -2.74 16.23
N SER A 138 -8.63 -2.01 15.29
CA SER A 138 -9.72 -1.06 15.53
C SER A 138 -9.43 -0.05 16.65
N PRO A 139 -8.29 0.67 16.58
CA PRO A 139 -7.99 1.73 17.54
C PRO A 139 -8.95 2.91 17.36
N ALA A 140 -8.91 3.85 18.32
CA ALA A 140 -9.56 5.15 18.14
C ALA A 140 -9.02 5.85 16.88
N ALA A 141 -9.87 6.67 16.26
CA ALA A 141 -9.45 7.46 15.10
C ALA A 141 -8.40 8.50 15.55
N PRO A 142 -7.26 8.60 14.83
CA PRO A 142 -6.29 9.67 15.07
C PRO A 142 -6.90 11.05 14.78
N ASP A 143 -6.34 12.08 15.40
CA ASP A 143 -6.75 13.46 15.18
C ASP A 143 -6.53 13.88 13.72
N GLY A 144 -7.49 14.62 13.16
CA GLY A 144 -7.40 15.10 11.78
C GLY A 144 -7.69 14.03 10.71
N LEU A 145 -8.25 12.89 11.09
CA LEU A 145 -8.80 11.92 10.14
C LEU A 145 -10.17 12.40 9.60
N PRO A 146 -10.35 12.53 8.26
CA PRO A 146 -11.62 12.92 7.65
C PRO A 146 -12.77 11.97 7.97
N GLU A 147 -13.98 12.54 8.01
CA GLU A 147 -15.22 11.75 8.14
C GLU A 147 -15.35 10.75 6.97
N GLY A 148 -15.75 9.52 7.28
CA GLY A 148 -15.84 8.43 6.31
C GLY A 148 -14.56 7.59 6.15
N LEU A 149 -13.44 7.99 6.78
CA LEU A 149 -12.27 7.15 6.90
C LEU A 149 -12.24 6.44 8.26
N ARG A 150 -11.73 5.21 8.27
CA ARG A 150 -11.66 4.39 9.48
C ARG A 150 -10.22 4.03 9.81
N SER A 151 -9.83 4.19 11.06
CA SER A 151 -8.60 3.60 11.58
C SER A 151 -8.81 2.09 11.77
N ALA A 152 -8.10 1.28 10.99
CA ALA A 152 -8.23 -0.18 10.99
C ALA A 152 -7.25 -0.83 11.97
N ALA A 153 -6.03 -0.33 12.05
CA ALA A 153 -5.02 -0.80 12.98
C ALA A 153 -4.01 0.30 13.32
N VAL A 154 -3.32 0.18 14.44
CA VAL A 154 -2.20 1.05 14.81
C VAL A 154 -1.00 0.22 15.26
N TYR A 155 0.18 0.69 14.88
CA TYR A 155 1.46 0.22 15.39
C TYR A 155 2.18 1.38 16.09
N HIS A 156 2.61 1.16 17.33
CA HIS A 156 3.38 2.14 18.10
C HIS A 156 4.88 1.84 17.94
N MET A 157 5.64 2.82 17.47
CA MET A 157 7.09 2.72 17.22
C MET A 157 7.92 2.84 18.49
#